data_AF-A0A1V0I368-F1
#
_entry.id   AF-A0A1V0I368-F1
#
_cell.length_a   1.000
_cell.length_b   1.000
_cell.length_c   1.000
_cell.angle_alpha   90.00
_cell.angle_beta   90.00
_cell.angle_gamma   90.00
#
_symmetry.space_group_name_H-M   'P 1'
#
loop_
_entity.id
_entity.type
_entity.pdbx_description
1 polymer ?
#
loop_
_entity_poly.entity_id
_entity_poly.type
_entity_poly.pdbx_seq_one_letter_code
_entity_poly.pdbx_strand_id
1 'polypeptide(L)'
;MRLPRLTFAAAVAFAATASAASAQETLSEEQCFAVLDAMSKLELSMVGKVPLEDARAALSGLQSTVPESVWPRIDDLVAVAEAAQGREPGDPAHPMATGQFQQASTSYREALAPYCPGFHLDY
;
A
#
# COMPACT_ATOMS: atom_id res chain seq x y z
N MET A 1 15.74 1.32 73.15
CA MET A 1 14.85 1.60 72.00
C MET A 1 15.55 1.07 70.74
N ARG A 2 14.88 0.18 69.99
CA ARG A 2 15.35 -0.39 68.70
C ARG A 2 15.00 0.58 67.56
N LEU A 3 15.83 0.63 66.51
CA LEU A 3 15.49 0.85 65.09
C LEU A 3 16.75 0.54 64.23
N PRO A 4 16.61 0.19 62.94
CA PRO A 4 17.30 -0.94 62.32
C PRO A 4 18.31 -0.54 61.25
N ARG A 5 19.21 -1.48 60.91
CA ARG A 5 20.06 -1.43 59.72
C ARG A 5 19.21 -1.60 58.46
N LEU A 6 19.28 -0.63 57.55
CA LEU A 6 18.72 -0.73 56.19
C LEU A 6 19.85 -1.08 55.22
N THR A 7 19.81 -2.31 54.73
CA THR A 7 20.60 -2.83 53.61
C THR A 7 19.96 -2.37 52.30
N PHE A 8 20.63 -1.52 51.52
CA PHE A 8 20.24 -1.22 50.14
C PHE A 8 20.80 -2.30 49.21
N ALA A 9 19.93 -3.11 48.63
CA ALA A 9 20.24 -3.96 47.50
C ALA A 9 20.03 -3.14 46.21
N ALA A 10 21.10 -2.82 45.50
CA ALA A 10 21.03 -2.24 44.16
C ALA A 10 20.85 -3.37 43.14
N ALA A 11 19.62 -3.56 42.67
CA ALA A 11 19.32 -4.47 41.57
C ALA A 11 19.50 -3.72 40.23
N VAL A 12 20.35 -4.30 39.39
CA VAL A 12 20.66 -3.89 38.02
C VAL A 12 19.44 -4.13 37.13
N ALA A 13 19.01 -3.12 36.38
CA ALA A 13 18.09 -3.31 35.26
C ALA A 13 18.78 -2.81 33.98
N PHE A 14 19.42 -3.72 33.26
CA PHE A 14 19.81 -3.53 31.86
C PHE A 14 18.52 -3.45 31.04
N ALA A 15 18.14 -2.25 30.62
CA ALA A 15 17.12 -2.06 29.61
C ALA A 15 17.71 -2.52 28.27
N ALA A 16 17.52 -3.78 27.92
CA ALA A 16 17.71 -4.26 26.57
C ALA A 16 16.67 -3.57 25.69
N THR A 17 17.08 -2.54 24.97
CA THR A 17 16.34 -2.02 23.81
C THR A 17 16.34 -3.12 22.75
N ALA A 18 15.34 -4.00 22.82
CA ALA A 18 14.99 -4.88 21.73
C ALA A 18 14.48 -3.99 20.59
N SER A 19 15.37 -3.63 19.68
CA SER A 19 14.96 -3.17 18.36
C SER A 19 14.13 -4.29 17.75
N ALA A 20 12.81 -4.12 17.72
CA ALA A 20 11.96 -4.91 16.86
C ALA A 20 12.39 -4.60 15.43
N ALA A 21 13.34 -5.39 14.92
CA ALA A 21 13.51 -5.55 13.49
C ALA A 21 12.19 -6.16 13.01
N SER A 22 11.26 -5.31 12.62
CA SER A 22 10.10 -5.71 11.85
C SER A 22 10.65 -6.40 10.62
N ALA A 23 10.58 -7.74 10.60
CA ALA A 23 10.68 -8.47 9.36
C ALA A 23 9.64 -7.83 8.43
N GLN A 24 10.10 -7.07 7.44
CA GLN A 24 9.20 -6.59 6.40
C GLN A 24 8.60 -7.86 5.79
N GLU A 25 7.30 -8.07 6.00
CA GLU A 25 6.57 -9.17 5.38
C GLU A 25 6.61 -8.94 3.88
N THR A 26 7.57 -9.58 3.22
CA THR A 26 7.67 -9.60 1.77
C THR A 26 6.51 -10.42 1.22
N LEU A 27 5.81 -9.88 0.23
CA LEU A 27 4.76 -10.61 -0.46
C LEU A 27 5.38 -11.73 -1.32
N SER A 28 4.64 -12.80 -1.52
CA SER A 28 5.02 -13.83 -2.49
C SER A 28 4.95 -13.27 -3.92
N GLU A 29 5.64 -13.92 -4.86
CA GLU A 29 5.59 -13.53 -6.28
C GLU A 29 4.15 -13.55 -6.83
N GLU A 30 3.37 -14.57 -6.46
CA GLU A 30 1.95 -14.69 -6.83
C GLU A 30 1.11 -13.54 -6.26
N GLN A 31 1.38 -13.12 -5.02
CA GLN A 31 0.71 -11.99 -4.39
C GLN A 31 1.06 -10.68 -5.09
N CYS A 32 2.34 -10.46 -5.40
CA CYS A 32 2.75 -9.29 -6.17
C CYS A 32 2.13 -9.27 -7.58
N PHE A 33 2.00 -10.43 -8.24
CA PHE A 33 1.31 -10.53 -9.53
C PHE A 33 -0.19 -10.20 -9.40
N ALA A 34 -0.87 -10.73 -8.39
CA ALA A 34 -2.29 -10.42 -8.15
C ALA A 34 -2.52 -8.92 -7.91
N VAL A 35 -1.59 -8.29 -7.20
CA VAL A 35 -1.58 -6.85 -6.96
C VAL A 35 -1.47 -6.05 -8.27
N LEU A 36 -0.62 -6.48 -9.20
CA LEU A 36 -0.51 -5.84 -10.52
C LEU A 36 -1.71 -6.10 -11.43
N ASP A 37 -2.28 -7.30 -11.41
CA ASP A 37 -3.48 -7.60 -12.18
C ASP A 37 -4.64 -6.69 -11.74
N ALA A 38 -4.81 -6.48 -10.43
CA ALA A 38 -5.81 -5.55 -9.90
C ALA A 38 -5.57 -4.10 -10.35
N MET A 39 -4.32 -3.66 -10.40
CA MET A 39 -3.94 -2.34 -10.92
C MET A 39 -4.21 -2.20 -12.42
N SER A 40 -3.87 -3.22 -13.21
CA SER A 40 -4.15 -3.27 -14.65
C SER A 40 -5.65 -3.20 -14.92
N LYS A 41 -6.47 -3.90 -14.13
CA LYS A 41 -7.94 -3.80 -14.19
C LYS A 41 -8.44 -2.39 -13.88
N LEU A 42 -7.85 -1.71 -12.90
CA LEU A 42 -8.19 -0.32 -12.60
C LEU A 42 -7.85 0.60 -13.78
N GLU A 43 -6.66 0.48 -14.36
CA GLU A 43 -6.26 1.24 -15.54
C GLU A 43 -7.19 0.99 -16.73
N LEU A 44 -7.49 -0.28 -17.02
CA LEU A 44 -8.42 -0.69 -18.06
C LEU A 44 -9.83 -0.14 -17.81
N SER A 45 -10.23 0.00 -16.54
CA SER A 45 -11.54 0.57 -16.21
C SER A 45 -11.65 2.04 -16.54
N MET A 46 -10.56 2.80 -16.37
CA MET A 46 -10.51 4.21 -16.72
C MET A 46 -10.61 4.45 -18.22
N VAL A 47 -10.28 3.45 -19.05
CA VAL A 47 -10.46 3.51 -20.51
C VAL A 47 -11.67 2.72 -21.01
N GLY A 48 -12.59 2.39 -20.10
CA GLY A 48 -13.87 1.74 -20.43
C GLY A 48 -13.75 0.29 -20.91
N LYS A 49 -12.63 -0.39 -20.64
CA LYS A 49 -12.38 -1.80 -21.03
C LYS A 49 -12.79 -2.80 -19.97
N VAL A 50 -12.85 -2.37 -18.71
CA VAL A 50 -13.28 -3.17 -17.55
C VAL A 50 -14.28 -2.34 -16.74
N PRO A 51 -15.39 -2.91 -16.22
CA PRO A 51 -16.26 -2.18 -15.29
C PRO A 51 -15.49 -1.71 -14.04
N LEU A 52 -15.69 -0.47 -13.57
CA LEU A 52 -15.01 0.01 -12.36
C LEU A 52 -15.33 -0.86 -11.13
N GLU A 53 -16.54 -1.41 -11.07
CA GLU A 53 -16.95 -2.34 -10.01
C GLU A 53 -16.07 -3.59 -9.94
N ASP A 54 -15.70 -4.16 -11.10
CA ASP A 54 -14.82 -5.33 -11.18
C ASP A 54 -13.38 -4.99 -10.77
N ALA A 55 -12.89 -3.81 -11.17
CA ALA A 55 -11.58 -3.32 -10.75
C ALA A 55 -11.52 -3.07 -9.23
N ARG A 56 -12.58 -2.49 -8.65
CA ARG A 56 -12.70 -2.30 -7.20
C ARG A 56 -12.78 -3.62 -6.46
N ALA A 57 -13.55 -4.58 -6.98
CA ALA A 57 -13.63 -5.92 -6.40
C ALA A 57 -12.25 -6.58 -6.38
N ALA A 58 -11.48 -6.50 -7.47
CA ALA A 58 -10.12 -7.01 -7.54
C ALA A 58 -9.19 -6.37 -6.48
N LEU A 59 -9.23 -5.04 -6.33
CA LEU A 59 -8.43 -4.34 -5.31
C LEU A 59 -8.86 -4.68 -3.88
N SER A 60 -10.17 -4.74 -3.61
CA SER A 60 -10.70 -5.10 -2.29
C SER A 60 -10.36 -6.54 -1.88
N GLY A 61 -10.26 -7.45 -2.85
CA GLY A 61 -9.83 -8.83 -2.63
C GLY A 61 -8.40 -8.95 -2.13
N LEU A 62 -7.59 -7.89 -2.24
CA LEU A 62 -6.21 -7.85 -1.75
C LEU A 62 -6.10 -7.44 -0.27
N GLN A 63 -7.21 -7.13 0.43
CA GLN A 63 -7.21 -6.69 1.84
C GLN A 63 -6.44 -7.58 2.80
N SER A 64 -6.53 -8.89 2.65
CA SER A 64 -5.80 -9.85 3.48
C SER A 64 -4.35 -10.06 3.06
N THR A 65 -3.92 -9.46 1.95
CA THR A 65 -2.62 -9.69 1.32
C THR A 65 -1.73 -8.46 1.42
N VAL A 66 -2.27 -7.28 1.10
CA VAL A 66 -1.50 -6.04 1.03
C VAL A 66 -1.41 -5.40 2.42
N PRO A 67 -0.21 -4.96 2.84
CA PRO A 67 -0.02 -4.29 4.13
C PRO A 67 -0.92 -3.08 4.31
N GLU A 68 -1.36 -2.84 5.55
CA GLU A 68 -2.33 -1.76 5.81
C GLU A 68 -1.81 -0.36 5.43
N SER A 69 -0.48 -0.18 5.46
CA SER A 69 0.21 1.05 5.07
C SER A 69 0.01 1.42 3.59
N VAL A 70 -0.38 0.48 2.73
CA VAL A 70 -0.57 0.71 1.28
C VAL A 70 -2.03 1.09 0.95
N TRP A 71 -3.00 0.78 1.81
CA TRP A 71 -4.44 1.05 1.56
C TRP A 71 -4.76 2.49 1.19
N PRO A 72 -4.20 3.52 1.87
CA PRO A 72 -4.46 4.90 1.48
C PRO A 72 -4.10 5.20 0.02
N ARG A 73 -3.08 4.54 -0.53
CA ARG A 73 -2.68 4.71 -1.95
C ARG A 73 -3.59 3.97 -2.91
N ILE A 74 -4.16 2.85 -2.48
CA ILE A 74 -5.21 2.15 -3.23
C ILE A 74 -6.47 3.03 -3.28
N ASP A 75 -6.85 3.65 -2.16
CA ASP A 75 -7.98 4.58 -2.11
C ASP A 75 -7.77 5.80 -3.02
N ASP A 76 -6.56 6.40 -3.01
CA ASP A 76 -6.18 7.49 -3.91
C ASP A 76 -6.39 7.10 -5.39
N LEU A 77 -5.94 5.89 -5.77
CA LEU A 77 -6.08 5.35 -7.12
C LEU A 77 -7.54 5.12 -7.52
N VAL A 78 -8.33 4.55 -6.62
CA VAL A 78 -9.76 4.33 -6.85
C VAL A 78 -10.49 5.66 -7.02
N ALA A 79 -10.18 6.67 -6.21
CA ALA A 79 -10.76 8.00 -6.34
C ALA A 79 -10.44 8.65 -7.69
N VAL A 80 -9.20 8.48 -8.18
CA VAL A 80 -8.81 8.94 -9.52
C VAL A 80 -9.57 8.19 -10.62
N ALA A 81 -9.76 6.88 -10.49
CA ALA A 81 -10.55 6.10 -11.44
C ALA A 81 -12.03 6.47 -11.43
N GLU A 82 -12.60 6.81 -10.27
CA GLU A 82 -13.95 7.37 -10.16
C GLU A 82 -14.09 8.71 -10.87
N ALA A 83 -13.09 9.59 -10.75
CA ALA A 83 -13.08 10.89 -11.44
C ALA A 83 -13.05 10.77 -12.97
N ALA A 84 -12.64 9.61 -13.50
CA ALA A 84 -12.68 9.29 -14.92
C ALA A 84 -14.07 8.83 -15.40
N GLN A 85 -15.00 8.47 -14.50
CA GLN A 85 -16.32 8.00 -14.92
C GLN A 85 -17.08 9.04 -15.74
N GLY A 86 -17.68 8.57 -16.84
CA GLY A 86 -18.42 9.42 -17.77
C GLY A 86 -17.54 10.33 -18.62
N ARG A 87 -16.21 10.17 -18.60
CA ARG A 87 -15.28 10.88 -19.47
C ARG A 87 -14.66 9.91 -20.45
N GLU A 88 -14.56 10.33 -21.70
CA GLU A 88 -13.81 9.60 -22.71
C GLU A 88 -12.30 9.77 -22.46
N PRO A 89 -11.44 8.77 -22.78
CA PRO A 89 -9.99 8.89 -22.61
C PRO A 89 -9.35 10.08 -23.34
N GLY A 90 -10.02 10.62 -24.38
CA GLY A 90 -9.60 11.81 -25.11
C GLY A 90 -10.05 13.15 -24.52
N ASP A 91 -10.84 13.15 -23.43
CA ASP A 91 -11.23 14.38 -22.73
C ASP A 91 -9.97 14.99 -22.06
N PRO A 92 -9.63 16.27 -22.31
CA PRO A 92 -8.51 16.94 -21.64
C PRO A 92 -8.62 16.95 -20.11
N ALA A 93 -9.83 16.84 -19.56
CA ALA A 93 -10.08 16.72 -18.13
C ALA A 93 -10.05 15.26 -17.63
N HIS A 94 -9.86 14.28 -18.51
CA HIS A 94 -9.69 12.89 -18.12
C HIS A 94 -8.45 12.72 -17.22
N PRO A 95 -8.51 11.96 -16.12
CA PRO A 95 -7.36 11.85 -15.20
C PRO A 95 -6.09 11.24 -15.82
N MET A 96 -6.21 10.48 -16.91
CA MET A 96 -5.05 10.02 -17.70
C MET A 96 -4.46 11.12 -18.60
N ALA A 97 -5.28 12.09 -19.05
CA ALA A 97 -4.80 13.23 -19.84
C ALA A 97 -4.15 14.30 -18.96
N THR A 98 -4.63 14.46 -17.72
CA THR A 98 -4.09 15.44 -16.76
C THR A 98 -2.84 14.95 -16.01
N GLY A 99 -2.51 13.66 -16.08
CA GLY A 99 -1.39 13.07 -15.34
C GLY A 99 -1.72 12.64 -13.91
N GLN A 100 -2.96 12.84 -13.45
CA GLN A 100 -3.39 12.47 -12.09
C GLN A 100 -3.27 10.96 -11.84
N PHE A 101 -3.60 10.14 -12.85
CA PHE A 101 -3.43 8.68 -12.74
C PHE A 101 -1.98 8.28 -12.57
N GLN A 102 -1.07 8.87 -13.36
CA GLN A 102 0.36 8.59 -13.29
C GLN A 102 0.94 9.00 -11.93
N GLN A 103 0.47 10.10 -11.34
CA GLN A 103 0.87 10.54 -10.01
C GLN A 103 0.40 9.56 -8.93
N ALA A 104 -0.88 9.19 -8.92
CA ALA A 104 -1.44 8.25 -7.95
C ALA A 104 -0.79 6.85 -8.08
N SER A 105 -0.60 6.39 -9.31
CA SER A 105 0.06 5.12 -9.60
C SER A 105 1.51 5.12 -9.14
N THR A 106 2.27 6.20 -9.35
CA THR A 106 3.63 6.32 -8.82
C THR A 106 3.67 6.21 -7.31
N SER A 107 2.82 6.97 -6.60
CA SER A 107 2.79 6.95 -5.14
C SER A 107 2.42 5.57 -4.58
N TYR A 108 1.49 4.88 -5.23
CA TYR A 108 1.14 3.50 -4.91
C TYR A 108 2.31 2.53 -5.11
N ARG A 109 3.02 2.62 -6.24
CA ARG A 109 4.17 1.76 -6.54
C ARG A 109 5.30 1.97 -5.54
N GLU A 110 5.58 3.21 -5.17
CA GLU A 110 6.57 3.54 -4.13
C GLU A 110 6.20 2.93 -2.77
N ALA A 111 4.92 2.95 -2.41
CA ALA A 111 4.43 2.31 -1.19
C ALA A 111 4.53 0.77 -1.25
N LEU A 112 4.34 0.18 -2.42
CA LEU A 112 4.41 -1.26 -2.63
C LEU A 112 5.84 -1.80 -2.78
N ALA A 113 6.78 -0.98 -3.26
CA ALA A 113 8.15 -1.39 -3.61
C ALA A 113 8.90 -2.19 -2.51
N PRO A 114 8.80 -1.86 -1.21
CA PRO A 114 9.44 -2.65 -0.15
C PRO A 114 8.90 -4.08 -0.03
N TYR A 115 7.67 -4.31 -0.48
CA TYR A 115 6.95 -5.58 -0.36
C TYR A 115 7.03 -6.42 -1.63
N CYS A 116 7.30 -5.78 -2.78
CA CYS A 116 7.45 -6.41 -4.09
C CYS A 116 8.77 -6.01 -4.78
N PRO A 117 9.94 -6.39 -4.24
CA PRO A 117 11.25 -5.90 -4.70
C PRO A 117 11.65 -6.39 -6.10
N GLY A 118 11.01 -7.45 -6.62
CA GLY A 118 11.23 -7.95 -7.98
C GLY A 118 10.50 -7.14 -9.06
N PHE A 119 9.64 -6.21 -8.66
CA PHE A 119 8.84 -5.39 -9.58
C PHE A 119 9.48 -4.03 -9.78
N HIS A 120 10.50 -3.97 -10.66
CA HIS A 120 10.88 -2.73 -11.33
C HIS A 120 9.77 -2.37 -12.31
N LEU A 121 8.83 -1.55 -11.85
CA LEU A 121 7.70 -1.04 -12.63
C LEU A 121 8.13 0.15 -13.48
N ASP A 122 9.16 -0.05 -14.28
CA ASP A 122 9.58 0.90 -15.30
C ASP A 122 8.55 0.80 -16.44
N TYR A 123 7.58 1.72 -16.42
CA TYR A 123 6.63 1.95 -17.51
C TYR A 123 6.90 3.30 -18.14
#